data_AF-A0AAU8S390-F1
#
_entry.id   AF-A0AAU8S390-F1
#
_cell.length_a   1.000
_cell.length_b   1.000
_cell.length_c   1.000
_cell.angle_alpha   90.00
_cell.angle_beta   90.00
_cell.angle_gamma   90.00
#
_symmetry.space_group_name_H-M   'P 1'
#
loop_
_entity.id
_entity.type
_entity.pdbx_description
1 polymer ?
#
loop_
_entity_poly.entity_id
_entity_poly.type
_entity_poly.pdbx_seq_one_letter_code
_entity_poly.pdbx_strand_id
1 'polypeptide(L)'
;MHGSKREDDGHSTPEPDVRSKAFPRVMLSLAIVGLMVGLMIGRLTAPDERELQQVEVVQDGLTLWFNEEPKLHGENVEGTVALLFQAQGKAQQGQLSLQGKPVSWRVQKSDKGLLLTVVAARPLHGEWAGAEDDGRWRVQVKLHE
;
A
#
# COMPACT_ATOMS: atom_id res chain seq x y z
N MET A 1 44.38 -23.79 81.27
CA MET A 1 43.27 -22.86 81.57
C MET A 1 42.84 -22.20 80.27
N HIS A 2 41.52 -22.19 80.02
CA HIS A 2 40.76 -21.42 79.01
C HIS A 2 41.15 -21.57 77.52
N GLY A 3 40.29 -21.94 76.59
CA GLY A 3 38.83 -22.06 76.58
C GLY A 3 38.32 -21.67 75.19
N SER A 4 37.59 -22.57 74.53
CA SER A 4 36.47 -22.41 73.57
C SER A 4 36.30 -21.10 72.78
N LYS A 5 35.73 -21.00 71.57
CA LYS A 5 35.15 -21.87 70.54
C LYS A 5 34.46 -20.87 69.58
N ARG A 6 34.19 -21.34 68.35
CA ARG A 6 33.10 -20.93 67.42
C ARG A 6 33.36 -19.78 66.45
N GLU A 7 33.22 -20.18 65.19
CA GLU A 7 32.69 -19.38 64.08
C GLU A 7 31.60 -18.40 64.53
N ASP A 8 31.62 -17.20 63.95
CA ASP A 8 30.37 -16.64 63.41
C ASP A 8 30.69 -15.82 62.15
N ASP A 9 30.22 -16.35 61.02
CA ASP A 9 30.23 -15.78 59.68
C ASP A 9 29.34 -14.52 59.66
N GLY A 10 29.97 -13.38 59.88
CA GLY A 10 29.26 -12.14 60.19
C GLY A 10 29.01 -11.16 59.05
N HIS A 11 29.28 -11.45 57.78
CA HIS A 11 28.93 -10.52 56.68
C HIS A 11 28.54 -11.22 55.38
N SER A 12 27.36 -11.86 55.37
CA SER A 12 26.67 -12.18 54.11
C SER A 12 26.00 -10.93 53.53
N THR A 13 26.78 -10.03 52.93
CA THR A 13 26.26 -9.34 51.73
C THR A 13 26.62 -10.23 50.56
N PRO A 14 25.67 -10.89 49.90
CA PRO A 14 25.96 -11.60 48.67
C PRO A 14 26.60 -10.59 47.71
N GLU A 15 27.81 -10.86 47.23
CA GLU A 15 28.35 -10.14 46.09
C GLU A 15 27.28 -10.20 44.99
N PRO A 16 26.89 -9.07 44.39
CA PRO A 16 25.80 -9.06 43.44
C PRO A 16 26.19 -9.98 42.29
N ASP A 17 25.54 -11.13 42.24
CA ASP A 17 25.84 -12.22 41.34
C ASP A 17 25.82 -11.66 39.91
N VAL A 18 27.00 -11.49 39.30
CA VAL A 18 27.19 -10.80 38.01
C VAL A 18 26.30 -11.45 36.94
N ARG A 19 26.02 -12.74 37.13
CA ARG A 19 25.14 -13.59 36.34
C ARG A 19 23.68 -13.10 36.28
N SER A 20 23.17 -12.48 37.35
CA SER A 20 21.78 -12.04 37.47
C SER A 20 21.47 -10.81 36.61
N LYS A 21 22.45 -9.94 36.33
CA LYS A 21 22.30 -8.80 35.41
C LYS A 21 22.46 -9.15 33.93
N ALA A 22 23.07 -10.29 33.62
CA ALA A 22 23.29 -10.72 32.23
C ALA A 22 21.99 -11.23 31.59
N PHE A 23 21.18 -12.00 32.33
CA PHE A 23 19.93 -12.57 31.85
C PHE A 23 18.92 -11.53 31.29
N PRO A 24 18.58 -10.43 32.00
CA PRO A 24 17.67 -9.41 31.46
C PRO A 24 18.25 -8.66 30.26
N ARG A 25 19.58 -8.50 30.19
CA ARG A 25 20.24 -7.90 29.01
C ARG A 25 20.14 -8.80 27.78
N VAL A 26 20.29 -10.11 27.96
CA VAL A 26 20.14 -11.10 26.89
C VAL A 26 18.68 -11.17 26.42
N MET A 27 17.71 -11.10 27.34
CA MET A 27 16.29 -11.05 26.95
C MET A 27 15.94 -9.76 26.21
N LEU A 28 16.47 -8.62 26.65
CA LEU A 28 16.26 -7.34 25.97
C LEU A 28 16.91 -7.35 24.57
N SER A 29 18.12 -7.86 24.43
CA SER A 29 18.77 -7.98 23.12
C SER A 29 18.02 -8.94 22.20
N LEU A 30 17.54 -10.08 22.72
CA LEU A 30 16.73 -11.02 21.97
C LEU A 30 15.39 -10.41 21.53
N ALA A 31 14.76 -9.60 22.38
CA ALA A 31 13.54 -8.88 22.02
C ALA A 31 13.78 -7.85 20.92
N ILE A 32 14.89 -7.10 20.96
CA ILE A 32 15.26 -6.14 19.92
C ILE A 32 15.58 -6.86 18.61
N VAL A 33 16.34 -7.96 18.65
CA VAL A 33 16.64 -8.78 17.48
C VAL A 33 15.38 -9.39 16.90
N GLY A 34 14.50 -9.96 17.74
CA GLY A 34 13.20 -10.49 17.34
C GLY A 34 12.30 -9.41 16.73
N LEU A 35 12.31 -8.19 17.27
CA LEU A 35 11.61 -7.05 16.70
C LEU A 35 12.17 -6.66 15.33
N MET A 36 13.49 -6.58 15.18
CA MET A 36 14.13 -6.26 13.88
C MET A 36 13.82 -7.33 12.83
N VAL A 37 13.89 -8.61 13.20
CA VAL A 37 13.55 -9.73 12.30
C VAL A 37 12.06 -9.74 11.99
N GLY A 38 11.19 -9.51 12.98
CA GLY A 38 9.74 -9.41 12.79
C GLY A 38 9.34 -8.28 11.85
N LEU A 39 10.01 -7.12 11.94
CA LEU A 39 9.82 -6.01 11.00
C LEU A 39 10.31 -6.35 9.58
N MET A 40 11.43 -7.07 9.44
CA MET A 40 11.92 -7.52 8.14
C MET A 40 10.99 -8.56 7.50
N ILE A 41 10.42 -9.47 8.28
CA ILE A 41 9.45 -10.47 7.80
C ILE A 41 8.11 -9.80 7.48
N GLY A 42 7.66 -8.83 8.28
CA GLY A 42 6.40 -8.11 8.04
C GLY A 42 6.35 -7.38 6.70
N ARG A 43 7.51 -6.99 6.14
CA ARG A 43 7.60 -6.42 4.79
C ARG A 43 7.43 -7.46 3.67
N LEU A 44 7.90 -8.69 3.88
CA LEU A 44 7.83 -9.77 2.89
C LEU A 44 6.42 -10.34 2.74
N THR A 45 5.52 -10.07 3.70
CA THR A 45 4.11 -10.46 3.66
C THR A 45 3.18 -9.29 3.34
N ALA A 46 3.72 -8.13 2.95
CA ALA A 46 2.88 -7.04 2.48
C ALA A 46 2.16 -7.52 1.20
N PRO A 47 0.83 -7.43 1.12
CA PRO A 47 0.10 -7.79 -0.10
C PRO A 47 0.63 -6.93 -1.24
N ASP A 48 0.87 -7.53 -2.40
CA ASP A 48 1.33 -6.81 -3.58
C ASP A 48 0.36 -5.65 -3.85
N GLU A 49 0.91 -4.44 -3.86
CA GLU A 49 0.11 -3.26 -4.10
C GLU A 49 -0.31 -3.25 -5.57
N ARG A 50 -1.62 -3.19 -5.81
CA ARG A 50 -2.15 -2.97 -7.15
C ARG A 50 -1.62 -1.63 -7.67
N GLU A 51 -0.95 -1.64 -8.80
CA GLU A 51 -0.29 -0.48 -9.37
C GLU A 51 -0.80 -0.21 -10.79
N LEU A 52 -1.17 1.05 -11.07
CA LEU A 52 -1.41 1.56 -12.40
C LEU A 52 -0.06 1.74 -13.12
N GLN A 53 0.17 0.88 -14.10
CA GLN A 53 1.40 0.85 -14.88
C GLN A 53 1.36 1.84 -16.05
N GLN A 54 0.22 1.92 -16.75
CA GLN A 54 0.10 2.71 -17.97
C GLN A 54 -1.34 3.18 -18.21
N VAL A 55 -1.49 4.37 -18.78
CA VAL A 55 -2.75 4.87 -19.34
C VAL A 55 -2.56 5.09 -20.83
N GLU A 56 -3.45 4.51 -21.62
CA GLU A 56 -3.43 4.57 -23.06
C GLU A 56 -4.71 5.23 -23.58
N VAL A 57 -4.55 6.20 -24.46
CA VAL A 57 -5.68 6.84 -25.14
C VAL A 57 -6.06 5.98 -26.34
N VAL A 58 -7.29 5.51 -26.37
CA VAL A 58 -7.83 4.68 -27.45
C VAL A 58 -8.99 5.40 -28.14
N GLN A 59 -9.50 4.81 -29.21
CA GLN A 59 -10.68 5.34 -29.89
C GLN A 59 -11.86 5.41 -28.91
N ASP A 60 -12.44 6.60 -28.79
CA ASP A 60 -13.61 6.89 -27.94
C ASP A 60 -13.41 6.50 -26.46
N GLY A 61 -12.18 6.50 -25.92
CA GLY A 61 -11.97 6.08 -24.54
C GLY A 61 -10.54 6.02 -24.04
N LEU A 62 -10.37 5.33 -22.90
CA LEU A 62 -9.10 5.10 -22.22
C LEU A 62 -8.93 3.62 -21.90
N THR A 63 -7.71 3.11 -21.99
CA THR A 63 -7.32 1.81 -21.43
C THR A 63 -6.32 2.04 -20.31
N LEU A 64 -6.64 1.55 -19.12
CA LEU A 64 -5.77 1.62 -17.94
C LEU A 64 -5.19 0.24 -17.66
N TRP A 65 -3.87 0.15 -17.63
CA TRP A 65 -3.13 -1.08 -17.40
C TRP A 65 -2.65 -1.17 -15.95
N PHE A 66 -2.98 -2.28 -15.30
CA PHE A 66 -2.61 -2.60 -13.93
C PHE A 66 -1.82 -3.92 -13.90
N ASN A 67 -1.02 -4.10 -12.85
CA ASN A 67 -0.38 -5.38 -12.56
C ASN A 67 -1.39 -6.49 -12.21
N GLU A 68 -2.48 -6.15 -11.54
CA GLU A 68 -3.53 -7.07 -11.10
C GLU A 68 -4.92 -6.42 -11.21
N GLU A 69 -5.99 -7.22 -11.10
CA GLU A 69 -7.36 -6.72 -11.11
C GLU A 69 -7.59 -5.67 -10.01
N PRO A 70 -7.94 -4.41 -10.38
CA PRO A 70 -8.24 -3.37 -9.41
C PRO A 70 -9.69 -3.45 -8.95
N LYS A 71 -9.89 -3.32 -7.63
CA LYS A 71 -11.22 -2.98 -7.12
C LYS A 71 -11.54 -1.56 -7.55
N LEU A 72 -12.65 -1.38 -8.26
CA LEU A 72 -13.07 -0.09 -8.78
C LEU A 72 -14.51 0.26 -8.37
N HIS A 73 -14.77 1.55 -8.25
CA HIS A 73 -16.09 2.13 -8.09
C HIS A 73 -16.23 3.29 -9.06
N GLY A 74 -17.35 3.37 -9.77
CA GLY A 74 -17.54 4.36 -10.82
C GLY A 74 -18.87 5.08 -10.72
N GLU A 75 -18.85 6.37 -11.04
CA GLU A 75 -20.02 7.23 -11.09
C GLU A 75 -19.99 8.05 -12.39
N ASN A 76 -21.18 8.25 -12.97
CA ASN A 76 -21.40 9.12 -14.12
C ASN A 76 -22.27 10.29 -13.66
N VAL A 77 -21.75 11.52 -13.73
CA VAL A 77 -22.43 12.73 -13.24
C VAL A 77 -22.32 13.84 -14.29
N GLU A 78 -23.44 14.22 -14.92
CA GLU A 78 -23.61 15.43 -15.75
C GLU A 78 -22.38 15.84 -16.60
N GLY A 79 -21.92 14.96 -17.49
CA GLY A 79 -20.77 15.27 -18.37
C GLY A 79 -19.39 14.94 -17.78
N THR A 80 -19.36 14.31 -16.61
CA THR A 80 -18.16 13.81 -15.93
C THR A 80 -18.28 12.31 -15.65
N VAL A 81 -17.24 11.57 -16.00
CA VAL A 81 -17.05 10.17 -15.60
C VAL A 81 -15.97 10.12 -14.53
N ALA A 82 -16.29 9.59 -13.36
CA ALA A 82 -15.36 9.46 -12.24
C ALA A 82 -15.20 7.98 -11.84
N LEU A 83 -13.99 7.44 -11.98
CA LEU A 83 -13.66 6.07 -11.58
C LEU A 83 -12.59 6.09 -10.48
N LEU A 84 -12.93 5.54 -9.32
CA LEU A 84 -12.02 5.35 -8.20
C LEU A 84 -11.50 3.91 -8.21
N PHE A 85 -10.18 3.77 -8.31
CA PHE A 85 -9.46 2.50 -8.25
C PHE A 85 -8.74 2.37 -6.91
N GLN A 86 -8.91 1.25 -6.21
CA GLN A 86 -8.10 0.89 -5.04
C GLN A 86 -6.74 0.36 -5.52
N ALA A 87 -5.93 1.27 -6.05
CA ALA A 87 -4.61 1.03 -6.59
C ALA A 87 -3.70 2.24 -6.31
N GLN A 88 -2.40 2.04 -6.43
CA GLN A 88 -1.38 3.09 -6.42
C GLN A 88 -0.92 3.40 -7.85
N GLY A 89 -0.23 4.51 -8.02
CA GLY A 89 0.35 4.89 -9.30
C GLY A 89 0.68 6.37 -9.40
N LYS A 90 1.11 6.79 -10.58
CA LYS A 90 1.51 8.18 -10.83
C LYS A 90 0.28 8.99 -11.26
N ALA A 91 0.24 10.25 -10.82
CA ALA A 91 -0.71 11.20 -11.36
C ALA A 91 -0.37 11.47 -12.83
N GLN A 92 -1.38 11.45 -13.69
CA GLN A 92 -1.24 11.60 -15.14
C GLN A 92 -2.41 12.41 -15.65
N GLN A 93 -2.25 13.09 -16.78
CA GLN A 93 -3.33 13.81 -17.42
C GLN A 93 -3.12 13.87 -18.92
N GLY A 94 -4.20 14.07 -19.65
CA GLY A 94 -4.15 14.21 -21.09
C GLY A 94 -5.50 14.62 -21.66
N GLN A 95 -5.59 14.51 -22.97
CA GLN A 95 -6.77 14.82 -23.74
C GLN A 95 -6.99 13.74 -24.78
N LEU A 96 -8.24 13.43 -25.06
CA LEU A 96 -8.67 12.57 -26.15
C LEU A 96 -9.72 13.29 -26.99
N SER A 97 -9.95 12.81 -28.21
CA SER A 97 -11.01 13.30 -29.09
C SER A 97 -12.14 12.29 -29.13
N LEU A 98 -13.33 12.71 -28.71
CA LEU A 98 -14.57 11.93 -28.80
C LEU A 98 -15.45 12.62 -29.84
N GLN A 99 -15.78 11.93 -30.94
CA GLN A 99 -16.55 12.48 -32.06
C GLN A 99 -16.01 13.84 -32.56
N GLY A 100 -14.69 13.98 -32.68
CA GLY A 100 -14.03 15.20 -33.16
C GLY A 100 -13.99 16.37 -32.16
N LYS A 101 -14.48 16.16 -30.94
CA LYS A 101 -14.48 17.18 -29.88
C LYS A 101 -13.56 16.76 -28.72
N PRO A 102 -12.86 17.71 -28.09
CA PRO A 102 -11.95 17.42 -27.00
C PRO A 102 -12.66 16.90 -25.74
N VAL A 103 -12.05 15.92 -25.07
CA VAL A 103 -12.42 15.41 -23.75
C VAL A 103 -11.14 15.33 -22.93
N SER A 104 -11.14 15.98 -21.76
CA SER A 104 -9.97 16.01 -20.87
C SER A 104 -10.05 14.88 -19.87
N TRP A 105 -8.91 14.26 -19.58
CA TRP A 105 -8.83 13.22 -18.56
C TRP A 105 -7.66 13.46 -17.62
N ARG A 106 -7.83 13.01 -16.38
CA ARG A 106 -6.78 13.08 -15.35
C ARG A 106 -6.91 11.91 -14.39
N VAL A 107 -5.76 11.32 -14.05
CA VAL A 107 -5.58 10.40 -12.94
C VAL A 107 -4.91 11.15 -11.78
N GLN A 108 -5.53 11.12 -10.61
CA GLN A 108 -5.03 11.77 -9.39
C GLN A 108 -4.97 10.77 -8.24
N LYS A 109 -4.05 11.00 -7.30
CA LYS A 109 -4.06 10.30 -6.01
C LYS A 109 -5.19 10.84 -5.15
N SER A 110 -5.87 9.95 -4.43
CA SER A 110 -6.95 10.21 -3.49
C SER A 110 -6.71 9.38 -2.22
N ASP A 111 -7.33 9.74 -1.10
CA ASP A 111 -7.23 9.01 0.16
C ASP A 111 -7.67 7.53 0.03
N LYS A 112 -8.50 7.23 -0.97
CA LYS A 112 -9.02 5.87 -1.24
C LYS A 112 -8.32 5.13 -2.39
N GLY A 113 -7.29 5.73 -3.02
CA GLY A 113 -6.55 5.13 -4.14
C GLY A 113 -6.28 6.11 -5.30
N LEU A 114 -6.55 5.69 -6.54
CA LEU A 114 -6.42 6.52 -7.74
C LEU A 114 -7.80 6.92 -8.28
N LEU A 115 -8.01 8.21 -8.52
CA LEU A 115 -9.22 8.74 -9.13
C LEU A 115 -8.93 9.12 -10.58
N LEU A 116 -9.60 8.46 -11.52
CA LEU A 116 -9.72 8.90 -12.90
C LEU A 116 -10.93 9.82 -13.03
N THR A 117 -10.73 11.03 -13.52
CA THR A 117 -11.80 11.95 -13.90
C THR A 117 -11.70 12.23 -15.39
N VAL A 118 -12.80 12.04 -16.09
CA VAL A 118 -12.95 12.38 -17.51
C VAL A 118 -14.06 13.42 -17.62
N VAL A 119 -13.78 14.56 -18.27
CA VAL A 119 -14.69 15.71 -18.32
C VAL A 119 -14.85 16.20 -19.76
N ALA A 120 -16.11 16.44 -20.14
CA ALA A 120 -16.48 17.09 -21.38
C ALA A 120 -17.44 18.27 -21.13
N ALA A 121 -17.49 19.23 -22.06
CA ALA A 121 -18.43 20.37 -22.00
C ALA A 121 -19.86 20.00 -22.46
N ARG A 122 -20.20 18.70 -22.47
CA ARG A 122 -21.44 18.12 -22.98
C ARG A 122 -21.76 16.83 -22.21
N PRO A 123 -22.97 16.26 -22.34
CA PRO A 123 -23.27 14.95 -21.75
C PRO A 123 -22.19 13.93 -22.11
N LEU A 124 -21.76 13.19 -21.10
CA LEU A 124 -20.69 12.22 -21.20
C LEU A 124 -21.06 11.07 -20.28
N HIS A 125 -21.10 9.89 -20.86
CA HIS A 125 -21.36 8.64 -20.19
C HIS A 125 -20.16 7.72 -20.39
N GLY A 126 -19.78 7.02 -19.33
CA GLY A 126 -18.72 6.05 -19.33
C GLY A 126 -19.27 4.65 -19.03
N GLU A 127 -18.85 3.69 -19.84
CA GLU A 127 -18.94 2.26 -19.55
C GLU A 127 -17.53 1.73 -19.31
N TRP A 128 -17.37 0.81 -18.36
CA TRP A 128 -16.06 0.23 -18.06
C TRP A 128 -16.12 -1.28 -17.91
N ALA A 129 -15.08 -1.94 -18.38
CA ALA A 129 -14.90 -3.38 -18.25
C ALA A 129 -13.44 -3.71 -17.92
N GLY A 130 -13.26 -4.62 -16.96
CA GLY A 130 -11.96 -5.20 -16.63
C GLY A 130 -11.76 -6.52 -17.38
N ALA A 131 -10.54 -6.76 -17.85
CA ALA A 131 -10.14 -8.05 -18.42
C ALA A 131 -8.65 -8.31 -18.17
N GLU A 132 -8.28 -9.58 -18.07
CA GLU A 132 -6.88 -10.00 -18.10
C GLU A 132 -6.38 -10.03 -19.55
N ASP A 133 -5.14 -9.58 -19.76
CA ASP A 133 -4.47 -9.58 -21.05
C ASP A 133 -2.96 -9.79 -20.83
N ASP A 134 -2.48 -10.99 -21.19
CA ASP A 134 -1.08 -11.42 -21.10
C ASP A 134 -0.44 -11.22 -19.70
N GLY A 135 -1.13 -11.68 -18.65
CA GLY A 135 -0.66 -11.58 -17.26
C GLY A 135 -0.66 -10.16 -16.69
N ARG A 136 -1.26 -9.20 -17.41
CA ARG A 136 -1.60 -7.87 -16.89
C ARG A 136 -3.11 -7.72 -16.87
N TRP A 137 -3.58 -6.75 -16.10
CA TRP A 137 -4.99 -6.41 -16.09
C TRP A 137 -5.24 -5.11 -16.84
N ARG A 138 -6.25 -5.09 -17.70
CA ARG A 138 -6.69 -3.87 -18.39
C ARG A 138 -8.10 -3.49 -17.97
N VAL A 139 -8.31 -2.21 -17.69
CA VAL A 139 -9.64 -1.62 -17.55
C VAL A 139 -9.88 -0.71 -18.74
N GLN A 140 -10.84 -1.10 -19.58
CA GLN A 140 -11.26 -0.31 -20.73
C GLN A 140 -12.42 0.59 -20.31
N VAL A 141 -12.25 1.89 -20.50
CA VAL A 141 -13.27 2.92 -20.25
C VAL A 141 -13.71 3.44 -21.60
N LYS A 142 -14.92 3.07 -22.02
CA LYS A 142 -15.55 3.54 -23.25
C LYS A 142 -16.41 4.75 -22.92
N LEU A 143 -16.27 5.78 -23.73
CA LEU A 143 -16.97 7.04 -23.57
C LEU A 143 -17.98 7.20 -24.70
N HIS A 144 -19.17 7.66 -24.35
CA HIS A 144 -20.20 8.01 -25.31
C HIS A 144 -21.00 9.20 -24.79
N GLU A 145 -21.80 9.79 -25.68
CA GLU A 145 -22.73 10.89 -25.37
C GLU A 145 -24.11 10.34 -24.98
#